data_AF-A0A317DJA9-F1
#
_entry.id   AF-A0A317DJA9-F1
#
_cell.length_a   1.000
_cell.length_b   1.000
_cell.length_c   1.000
_cell.angle_alpha   90.00
_cell.angle_beta   90.00
_cell.angle_gamma   90.00
#
_symmetry.space_group_name_H-M   'P 1'
#
loop_
_entity.id
_entity.type
_entity.pdbx_description
1 polymer ?
#
loop_
_entity_poly.entity_id
_entity_poly.type
_entity_poly.pdbx_seq_one_letter_code
_entity_poly.pdbx_strand_id
1 'polypeptide(L)'
;MSGDGTTVVAGHREPPRPAEPATAAPGLARAVLAGLDGAGVRWCLLRGGPEALIAPGDLDLLVAPADLARAVAVIEAQGLTRLAGHGRGSHRFFLGLDPATNSWVELDLVTELAYGRHFEVRTLAADRCLGRRARQDDVWVLAPGDEFWALLLHCVLDKGTVAGHHLRRLRQLEDHATLDGPLARALPDRAARMLLAYWRAGRPAALRAVRRHLLTAWWRARPASAARRVVGSAALRAIERPLQAWSRRGVSVALIGPDGSGKSTLAEGIESTFYFPVRRVYMGLWQSNEAPRGTTEQAVRILLRPFTVWRRYLAALRHRALGRMVVFDRYVYDALLPPRGPLVWLKRPYFQLLSRLCPAPDVVLLLDVPGSVMYRRSGEYDPEHLEAEREQYRRLRRRIPHLERVDADRAPELVLADALGRIWRHYLERTAR
;
A
#
# COMPACT_ATOMS: atom_id res chain seq x y z
N MET A 1 -30.63 32.80 -67.97
CA MET A 1 -31.76 31.87 -67.91
C MET A 1 -31.18 30.49 -67.59
N SER A 2 -31.20 30.14 -66.31
CA SER A 2 -31.83 28.91 -65.80
C SER A 2 -30.85 27.72 -65.93
N GLY A 3 -30.12 27.29 -64.91
CA GLY A 3 -30.53 27.09 -63.52
C GLY A 3 -31.08 25.67 -63.40
N ASP A 4 -30.19 24.67 -63.43
CA ASP A 4 -30.56 23.26 -63.22
C ASP A 4 -29.89 22.77 -61.94
N GLY A 5 -30.72 22.37 -60.98
CA GLY A 5 -30.33 22.04 -59.62
C GLY A 5 -29.99 20.57 -59.49
N THR A 6 -28.84 20.27 -58.90
CA THR A 6 -28.56 18.93 -58.36
C THR A 6 -27.99 19.08 -56.97
N THR A 7 -28.87 18.92 -55.99
CA THR A 7 -28.57 18.93 -54.56
C THR A 7 -27.78 17.66 -54.22
N VAL A 8 -26.47 17.79 -54.03
CA VAL A 8 -25.62 16.72 -53.51
C VAL A 8 -25.82 16.67 -51.99
N VAL A 9 -26.54 15.64 -51.52
CA VAL A 9 -26.67 15.31 -50.11
C VAL A 9 -25.30 14.84 -49.60
N ALA A 10 -24.66 15.66 -48.77
CA ALA A 10 -23.41 15.34 -48.11
C ALA A 10 -23.65 14.20 -47.10
N GLY A 11 -23.14 13.01 -47.40
CA GLY A 11 -23.12 11.88 -46.47
C GLY A 11 -22.34 12.25 -45.21
N HIS A 12 -23.03 12.26 -44.07
CA HIS A 12 -22.38 12.33 -42.77
C HIS A 12 -21.43 11.14 -42.61
N ARG A 13 -20.12 11.41 -42.56
CA ARG A 13 -19.14 10.44 -42.06
C ARG A 13 -19.47 10.17 -40.60
N GLU A 14 -19.94 8.96 -40.31
CA GLU A 14 -20.05 8.47 -38.94
C GLU A 14 -18.72 8.68 -38.22
N PRO A 15 -18.73 9.21 -36.98
CA PRO A 15 -17.51 9.31 -36.19
C PRO A 15 -16.92 7.91 -35.98
N PRO A 16 -15.59 7.76 -35.97
CA PRO A 16 -14.97 6.47 -35.71
C PRO A 16 -15.49 5.94 -34.38
N ARG A 17 -16.06 4.72 -34.41
CA ARG A 17 -16.49 4.02 -33.19
C ARG A 17 -15.33 4.05 -32.20
N PRO A 18 -15.57 4.43 -30.93
CA PRO A 18 -14.53 4.35 -29.91
C PRO A 18 -13.98 2.92 -29.92
N ALA A 19 -12.66 2.80 -30.06
CA ALA A 19 -11.98 1.52 -29.97
C ALA A 19 -12.48 0.81 -28.71
N GLU A 20 -12.99 -0.42 -28.86
CA GLU A 20 -13.27 -1.28 -27.72
C GLU A 20 -12.05 -1.26 -26.81
N PRO A 21 -12.22 -1.06 -25.49
CA PRO A 21 -11.09 -1.04 -24.59
C PRO A 21 -10.38 -2.38 -24.73
N ALA A 22 -9.16 -2.34 -25.27
CA ALA A 22 -8.25 -3.47 -25.28
C ALA A 22 -8.32 -4.11 -23.89
N THR A 23 -8.74 -5.38 -23.82
CA THR A 23 -9.02 -6.11 -22.58
C THR A 23 -7.94 -5.82 -21.56
N ALA A 24 -8.26 -4.93 -20.62
CA ALA A 24 -7.32 -4.51 -19.58
C ALA A 24 -6.88 -5.78 -18.85
N ALA A 25 -5.58 -5.96 -18.70
CA ALA A 25 -5.06 -7.07 -17.90
C ALA A 25 -5.83 -7.11 -16.57
N PRO A 26 -6.27 -8.30 -16.12
CA PRO A 26 -7.00 -8.39 -14.86
C PRO A 26 -6.15 -7.77 -13.76
N GLY A 27 -6.73 -6.84 -13.00
CA GLY A 27 -6.04 -6.19 -11.88
C GLY A 27 -5.43 -7.22 -10.93
N LEU A 28 -4.40 -6.82 -10.18
CA LEU A 28 -3.56 -7.71 -9.38
C LEU A 28 -4.38 -8.67 -8.49
N ALA A 29 -5.47 -8.16 -7.89
CA ALA A 29 -6.42 -8.97 -7.13
C ALA A 29 -7.00 -10.14 -7.94
N ARG A 30 -7.52 -9.86 -9.14
CA ARG A 30 -8.10 -10.89 -10.03
C ARG A 30 -7.04 -11.89 -10.50
N ALA A 31 -5.83 -11.42 -10.78
CA ALA A 31 -4.71 -12.31 -11.14
C ALA A 31 -4.39 -13.30 -10.01
N VAL A 32 -4.38 -12.84 -8.75
CA VAL A 32 -4.22 -13.71 -7.58
C VAL A 32 -5.35 -14.74 -7.49
N LEU A 33 -6.60 -14.31 -7.59
CA LEU A 33 -7.75 -15.22 -7.48
C LEU A 33 -7.76 -16.28 -8.59
N ALA A 34 -7.49 -15.88 -9.83
CA ALA A 34 -7.35 -16.79 -10.96
C ALA A 34 -6.19 -17.78 -10.77
N GLY A 35 -5.06 -17.31 -10.22
CA GLY A 35 -3.93 -18.16 -9.88
C GLY A 35 -4.26 -19.20 -8.81
N LEU A 36 -5.06 -18.84 -7.80
CA LEU A 36 -5.51 -19.77 -6.76
C LEU A 36 -6.43 -20.85 -7.34
N ASP A 37 -7.34 -20.47 -8.23
CA ASP A 37 -8.19 -21.41 -8.97
C ASP A 37 -7.36 -22.35 -9.87
N GLY A 38 -6.43 -21.81 -10.65
CA GLY A 38 -5.55 -22.59 -11.52
C GLY A 38 -4.65 -23.57 -10.77
N ALA A 39 -4.25 -23.24 -9.54
CA ALA A 39 -3.47 -24.12 -8.67
C ALA A 39 -4.34 -25.15 -7.90
N GLY A 40 -5.65 -25.15 -8.10
CA GLY A 40 -6.59 -26.04 -7.42
C GLY A 40 -6.64 -25.82 -5.91
N VAL A 41 -6.41 -24.59 -5.44
CA VAL A 41 -6.52 -24.23 -4.03
C VAL A 41 -8.00 -24.19 -3.64
N ARG A 42 -8.36 -24.76 -2.49
CA ARG A 42 -9.72 -24.61 -1.96
C ARG A 42 -9.84 -23.30 -1.18
N TRP A 43 -10.42 -22.28 -1.82
CA TRP A 43 -10.57 -20.93 -1.28
C TRP A 43 -11.97 -20.33 -1.47
N CYS A 44 -12.30 -19.29 -0.70
CA CYS A 44 -13.40 -18.37 -0.98
C CYS A 44 -13.18 -16.98 -0.34
N LEU A 45 -13.77 -15.93 -0.91
CA LEU A 45 -13.88 -14.62 -0.27
C LEU A 45 -14.80 -14.70 0.94
N LEU A 46 -14.35 -14.10 2.04
CA LEU A 46 -15.12 -14.03 3.28
C LEU A 46 -16.18 -12.92 3.27
N ARG A 47 -15.95 -11.83 2.53
CA ARG A 47 -16.75 -10.60 2.60
C ARG A 47 -16.72 -9.84 1.28
N GLY A 48 -17.75 -9.04 1.06
CA GLY A 48 -17.81 -8.06 -0.04
C GLY A 48 -18.10 -8.66 -1.42
N GLY A 49 -18.02 -9.99 -1.58
CA GLY A 49 -18.33 -10.65 -2.84
C GLY A 49 -17.49 -10.12 -4.02
N PRO A 50 -17.98 -10.24 -5.26
CA PRO A 50 -17.30 -9.72 -6.44
C PRO A 50 -17.12 -8.19 -6.42
N GLU A 51 -17.98 -7.46 -5.69
CA GLU A 51 -17.86 -6.00 -5.51
C GLU A 51 -16.56 -5.61 -4.79
N ALA A 52 -16.00 -6.50 -3.96
CA ALA A 52 -14.70 -6.30 -3.31
C ALA A 52 -13.54 -6.18 -4.29
N LEU A 53 -13.72 -6.63 -5.55
CA LEU A 53 -12.71 -6.53 -6.61
C LEU A 53 -12.77 -5.22 -7.40
N ILE A 54 -13.80 -4.39 -7.16
CA ILE A 54 -14.06 -3.17 -7.93
C ILE A 54 -13.45 -1.94 -7.21
N ALA A 55 -13.34 -1.99 -5.88
CA ALA A 55 -12.75 -0.91 -5.09
C ALA A 55 -11.38 -1.30 -4.53
N PRO A 56 -10.42 -0.37 -4.42
CA PRO A 56 -9.21 -0.60 -3.64
C PRO A 56 -9.60 -0.90 -2.20
N GLY A 57 -9.20 -2.05 -1.66
CA GLY A 57 -9.54 -2.44 -0.31
C GLY A 57 -9.03 -3.83 0.09
N ASP A 58 -9.30 -4.16 1.35
CA ASP A 58 -8.88 -5.40 2.00
C ASP A 58 -9.63 -6.62 1.44
N LEU A 59 -8.90 -7.58 0.90
CA LEU A 59 -9.42 -8.86 0.43
C LEU A 59 -9.26 -9.94 1.49
N ASP A 60 -10.34 -10.25 2.21
CA ASP A 60 -10.36 -11.34 3.19
C ASP A 60 -10.61 -12.70 2.49
N LEU A 61 -9.61 -13.59 2.49
CA LEU A 61 -9.66 -14.93 1.90
C LEU A 61 -9.62 -16.02 2.94
N LEU A 62 -10.55 -16.97 2.85
CA LEU A 62 -10.51 -18.23 3.58
C LEU A 62 -9.92 -19.32 2.69
N VAL A 63 -8.91 -20.03 3.19
CA VAL A 63 -8.26 -21.15 2.48
C VAL A 63 -8.21 -22.38 3.37
N ALA A 64 -8.35 -23.55 2.76
CA ALA A 64 -8.17 -24.82 3.47
C ALA A 64 -6.76 -24.92 4.08
N PRO A 65 -6.60 -25.33 5.35
CA PRO A 65 -5.28 -25.44 5.97
C PRO A 65 -4.27 -26.27 5.17
N ALA A 66 -4.74 -27.32 4.48
CA ALA A 66 -3.92 -28.19 3.64
C ALA A 66 -3.35 -27.47 2.39
N ASP A 67 -4.05 -26.47 1.87
CA ASP A 67 -3.64 -25.73 0.67
C ASP A 67 -2.88 -24.43 1.01
N LEU A 68 -2.68 -24.13 2.29
CA LEU A 68 -2.07 -22.87 2.73
C LEU A 68 -0.71 -22.61 2.08
N ALA A 69 0.18 -23.61 2.03
CA ALA A 69 1.50 -23.46 1.44
C ALA A 69 1.42 -23.14 -0.06
N ARG A 70 0.50 -23.81 -0.77
CA ARG A 70 0.26 -23.58 -2.20
C ARG A 70 -0.33 -22.20 -2.46
N ALA A 71 -1.29 -21.79 -1.64
CA ALA A 71 -1.89 -20.45 -1.74
C ALA A 71 -0.85 -19.35 -1.53
N VAL A 72 0.02 -19.49 -0.52
CA VAL A 72 1.12 -18.54 -0.27
C VAL A 72 2.05 -18.45 -1.47
N ALA A 73 2.47 -19.59 -2.03
CA ALA A 73 3.36 -19.62 -3.19
C ALA A 73 2.73 -18.93 -4.43
N VAL A 74 1.43 -19.16 -4.66
CA VAL A 74 0.70 -18.49 -5.75
C VAL A 74 0.64 -16.98 -5.52
N ILE A 75 0.29 -16.54 -4.31
CA ILE A 75 0.17 -15.11 -3.97
C ILE A 75 1.53 -14.40 -4.14
N GLU A 76 2.61 -15.00 -3.67
CA GLU A 76 3.97 -14.46 -3.78
C GLU A 76 4.44 -14.43 -5.25
N ALA A 77 4.09 -15.45 -6.04
CA ALA A 77 4.40 -15.49 -7.48
C ALA A 77 3.71 -14.38 -8.29
N GLN A 78 2.56 -13.89 -7.83
CA GLN A 78 1.86 -12.74 -8.43
C GLN A 78 2.43 -11.38 -8.00
N GLY A 79 3.43 -11.35 -7.10
CA GLY A 79 4.12 -10.13 -6.69
C GLY A 79 3.61 -9.48 -5.40
N LEU A 80 2.76 -10.16 -4.63
CA LEU A 80 2.39 -9.73 -3.29
C LEU A 80 3.43 -10.22 -2.29
N THR A 81 3.83 -9.36 -1.34
CA THR A 81 4.76 -9.73 -0.27
C THR A 81 4.03 -9.93 1.04
N ARG A 82 4.51 -10.89 1.82
CA ARG A 82 3.97 -11.16 3.15
C ARG A 82 4.44 -10.09 4.12
N LEU A 83 3.48 -9.38 4.73
CA LEU A 83 3.77 -8.50 5.85
C LEU A 83 3.91 -9.32 7.13
N ALA A 84 5.01 -9.12 7.84
CA ALA A 84 5.21 -9.72 9.16
C ALA A 84 4.14 -9.22 10.15
N GLY A 85 3.22 -10.11 10.50
CA GLY A 85 2.24 -9.97 11.58
C GLY A 85 2.28 -11.23 12.45
N HIS A 86 2.68 -11.08 13.71
CA HIS A 86 2.82 -12.21 14.64
C HIS A 86 1.76 -12.09 15.73
N GLY A 87 1.06 -13.18 16.07
CA GLY A 87 0.02 -13.15 17.11
C GLY A 87 -1.38 -12.75 16.65
N ARG A 88 -1.67 -12.81 15.35
CA ARG A 88 -3.04 -12.73 14.78
C ARG A 88 -3.59 -14.11 14.35
N GLY A 89 -3.21 -15.17 15.07
CA GLY A 89 -3.71 -16.52 14.79
C GLY A 89 -3.21 -17.05 13.43
N SER A 90 -4.15 -17.52 12.60
CA SER A 90 -3.86 -18.03 11.24
C SER A 90 -3.77 -16.93 10.17
N HIS A 91 -4.02 -15.66 10.52
CA HIS A 91 -3.98 -14.56 9.57
C HIS A 91 -2.58 -14.35 9.01
N ARG A 92 -2.50 -14.28 7.69
CA ARG A 92 -1.31 -13.87 6.94
C ARG A 92 -1.69 -12.69 6.07
N PHE A 93 -0.99 -11.58 6.28
CA PHE A 93 -1.22 -10.32 5.59
C PHE A 93 -0.30 -10.24 4.39
N PHE A 94 -0.86 -9.90 3.25
CA PHE A 94 -0.13 -9.68 2.00
C PHE A 94 -0.43 -8.29 1.48
N LEU A 95 0.58 -7.67 0.89
CA LEU A 95 0.48 -6.37 0.28
C LEU A 95 1.11 -6.41 -1.11
N GLY A 96 0.46 -5.79 -2.09
CA GLY A 96 1.01 -5.55 -3.42
C GLY A 96 0.58 -4.20 -3.97
N LEU A 97 1.30 -3.71 -4.97
CA LEU A 97 0.93 -2.54 -5.75
C LEU A 97 0.41 -3.02 -7.11
N ASP A 98 -0.85 -2.72 -7.43
CA ASP A 98 -1.41 -3.02 -8.74
C ASP A 98 -0.82 -2.07 -9.79
N PRO A 99 -0.08 -2.59 -10.80
CA PRO A 99 0.53 -1.73 -11.82
C PRO A 99 -0.48 -1.10 -12.77
N ALA A 100 -1.68 -1.67 -12.93
CA ALA A 100 -2.69 -1.16 -13.86
C ALA A 100 -3.46 0.03 -13.28
N THR A 101 -3.79 -0.03 -11.98
CA THR A 101 -4.58 1.01 -11.29
C THR A 101 -3.73 1.91 -10.39
N ASN A 102 -2.46 1.56 -10.16
CA ASN A 102 -1.57 2.20 -9.20
C ASN A 102 -2.16 2.26 -7.77
N SER A 103 -2.94 1.24 -7.41
CA SER A 103 -3.57 1.13 -6.10
C SER A 103 -2.96 -0.01 -5.30
N TRP A 104 -2.92 0.15 -3.98
CA TRP A 104 -2.51 -0.93 -3.09
C TRP A 104 -3.59 -1.99 -3.00
N VAL A 105 -3.15 -3.25 -3.02
CA VAL A 105 -4.00 -4.43 -2.80
C VAL A 105 -3.56 -5.06 -1.49
N GLU A 106 -4.46 -5.03 -0.51
CA GLU A 106 -4.31 -5.70 0.78
C GLU A 106 -5.03 -7.04 0.71
N LEU A 107 -4.37 -8.11 1.10
CA LEU A 107 -4.94 -9.45 1.08
C LEU A 107 -4.70 -10.15 2.42
N ASP A 108 -5.79 -10.51 3.07
CA ASP A 108 -5.84 -11.16 4.36
C ASP A 108 -6.18 -12.63 4.18
N LEU A 109 -5.17 -13.48 4.27
CA LEU A 109 -5.32 -14.92 4.13
C LEU A 109 -5.53 -15.57 5.51
N VAL A 110 -6.65 -16.28 5.68
CA VAL A 110 -6.98 -17.01 6.90
C VAL A 110 -7.29 -18.47 6.62
N THR A 111 -7.01 -19.35 7.57
CA THR A 111 -7.36 -20.78 7.49
C THR A 111 -8.39 -21.21 8.53
N GLU A 112 -8.79 -20.30 9.41
CA GLU A 112 -9.76 -20.56 10.47
C GLU A 112 -10.75 -19.40 10.57
N LEU A 113 -12.02 -19.72 10.81
CA LEU A 113 -13.05 -18.76 11.19
C LEU A 113 -13.05 -18.60 12.71
N ALA A 114 -12.12 -17.77 13.20
CA ALA A 114 -11.98 -17.45 14.61
C ALA A 114 -12.24 -15.97 14.86
N TYR A 115 -12.88 -15.66 15.99
CA TYR A 115 -13.32 -14.31 16.33
C TYR A 115 -12.88 -13.92 17.75
N GLY A 116 -12.93 -12.63 18.05
CA GLY A 116 -12.49 -12.02 19.29
C GLY A 116 -11.11 -11.37 19.18
N ARG A 117 -10.76 -10.55 20.17
CA ARG A 117 -9.52 -9.74 20.17
C ARG A 117 -8.26 -10.60 20.04
N HIS A 118 -8.33 -11.84 20.51
CA HIS A 118 -7.25 -12.81 20.58
C HIS A 118 -7.56 -14.10 19.80
N PHE A 119 -8.59 -14.08 18.94
CA PHE A 119 -9.06 -15.26 18.19
C PHE A 119 -9.45 -16.41 19.13
N GLU A 120 -10.06 -16.06 20.27
CA GLU A 120 -10.47 -16.98 21.34
C GLU A 120 -11.72 -17.79 20.97
N VAL A 121 -12.59 -17.26 20.11
CA VAL A 121 -13.82 -17.92 19.66
C VAL A 121 -13.53 -18.71 18.38
N ARG A 122 -13.15 -19.99 18.50
CA ARG A 122 -12.92 -20.88 17.36
C ARG A 122 -14.19 -21.62 16.97
N THR A 123 -14.73 -21.33 15.79
CA THR A 123 -15.94 -22.00 15.30
C THR A 123 -15.67 -23.40 14.75
N LEU A 124 -14.45 -23.67 14.28
CA LEU A 124 -14.09 -24.89 13.53
C LEU A 124 -14.99 -25.13 12.29
N ALA A 125 -15.67 -24.08 11.81
CA ALA A 125 -16.62 -24.16 10.72
C ALA A 125 -15.97 -23.96 9.33
N ALA A 126 -14.69 -23.59 9.29
CA ALA A 126 -13.97 -23.20 8.06
C ALA A 126 -14.09 -24.25 6.95
N ASP A 127 -13.79 -25.52 7.23
CA ASP A 127 -13.89 -26.58 6.23
C ASP A 127 -15.33 -26.79 5.73
N ARG A 128 -16.32 -26.77 6.62
CA ARG A 128 -17.74 -26.89 6.23
C ARG A 128 -18.19 -25.72 5.36
N CYS A 129 -17.79 -24.50 5.70
CA CYS A 129 -18.08 -23.31 4.88
C CYS A 129 -17.40 -23.37 3.52
N LEU A 130 -16.12 -23.77 3.45
CA LEU A 130 -15.41 -24.00 2.19
C LEU A 130 -16.03 -25.11 1.34
N GLY A 131 -16.74 -26.06 1.95
CA GLY A 131 -17.44 -27.15 1.26
C GLY A 131 -18.77 -26.70 0.67
N ARG A 132 -19.34 -25.62 1.22
CA ARG A 132 -20.60 -25.00 0.80
C ARG A 132 -20.40 -23.72 -0.01
N ARG A 133 -19.15 -23.39 -0.38
CA ARG A 133 -18.84 -22.18 -1.16
C ARG A 133 -19.63 -22.14 -2.46
N ALA A 134 -20.01 -20.95 -2.89
CA ALA A 134 -20.74 -20.71 -4.12
C ALA A 134 -19.86 -19.95 -5.11
N ARG A 135 -20.13 -20.10 -6.40
CA ARG A 135 -19.47 -19.34 -7.47
C ARG A 135 -20.35 -18.16 -7.84
N GLN A 136 -19.80 -16.95 -7.84
CA GLN A 136 -20.47 -15.72 -8.28
C GLN A 136 -19.48 -14.92 -9.13
N ASP A 137 -19.84 -14.57 -10.36
CA ASP A 137 -19.02 -13.79 -11.30
C ASP A 137 -17.56 -14.29 -11.39
N ASP A 138 -17.39 -15.60 -11.57
CA ASP A 138 -16.09 -16.28 -11.62
C ASP A 138 -15.22 -16.15 -10.36
N VAL A 139 -15.84 -15.98 -9.19
CA VAL A 139 -15.15 -15.90 -7.90
C VAL A 139 -15.82 -16.84 -6.90
N TRP A 140 -15.01 -17.53 -6.08
CA TRP A 140 -15.54 -18.31 -4.97
C TRP A 140 -15.90 -17.40 -3.80
N VAL A 141 -17.14 -17.45 -3.34
CA VAL A 141 -17.66 -16.70 -2.20
C VAL A 141 -18.27 -17.65 -1.17
N LEU A 142 -18.42 -17.19 0.08
CA LEU A 142 -19.23 -17.93 1.06
C LEU A 142 -20.67 -18.07 0.57
N ALA A 143 -21.34 -19.18 0.93
CA ALA A 143 -22.78 -19.28 0.77
C ALA A 143 -23.46 -18.11 1.50
N PRO A 144 -24.56 -17.51 1.00
CA PRO A 144 -25.16 -16.30 1.57
C PRO A 144 -25.44 -16.37 3.08
N GLY A 145 -25.94 -17.52 3.57
CA GLY A 145 -26.16 -17.73 5.00
C GLY A 145 -24.88 -17.81 5.82
N ASP A 146 -23.81 -18.37 5.27
CA ASP A 146 -22.50 -18.45 5.92
C ASP A 146 -21.82 -17.08 5.92
N GLU A 147 -21.96 -16.30 4.84
CA GLU A 147 -21.51 -14.91 4.76
C GLU A 147 -22.21 -14.04 5.81
N PHE A 148 -23.53 -14.18 5.97
CA PHE A 148 -24.30 -13.47 7.00
C PHE A 148 -23.71 -13.71 8.39
N TRP A 149 -23.51 -14.97 8.77
CA TRP A 149 -22.95 -15.31 10.08
C TRP A 149 -21.51 -14.86 10.24
N ALA A 150 -20.68 -15.01 9.20
CA ALA A 150 -19.28 -14.61 9.26
C ALA A 150 -19.14 -13.10 9.49
N LEU A 151 -19.95 -12.31 8.77
CA LEU A 151 -19.96 -10.87 8.88
C LEU A 151 -20.57 -10.40 10.21
N LEU A 152 -21.68 -10.99 10.65
CA LEU A 152 -22.31 -10.64 11.91
C LEU A 152 -21.37 -10.92 13.10
N LEU A 153 -20.72 -12.08 13.11
CA LEU A 153 -19.77 -12.44 14.16
C LEU A 153 -18.55 -11.50 14.16
N HIS A 154 -18.05 -11.10 12.99
CA HIS A 154 -17.00 -10.10 12.90
C HIS A 154 -17.42 -8.76 13.53
N CYS A 155 -18.59 -8.23 13.16
CA CYS A 155 -19.08 -6.97 13.70
C CYS A 155 -19.28 -7.04 15.22
N VAL A 156 -19.82 -8.15 15.74
CA VAL A 156 -20.14 -8.29 17.16
C VAL A 156 -18.92 -8.61 18.02
N LEU A 157 -18.11 -9.58 17.62
CA LEU A 157 -17.01 -10.10 18.44
C LEU A 157 -15.71 -9.32 18.25
N ASP A 158 -15.38 -8.93 17.01
CA ASP A 158 -14.10 -8.28 16.69
C ASP A 158 -14.20 -6.76 16.82
N LYS A 159 -15.17 -6.14 16.14
CA LYS A 159 -15.31 -4.68 16.11
C LYS A 159 -16.12 -4.12 17.28
N GLY A 160 -17.14 -4.86 17.74
CA GLY A 160 -18.08 -4.41 18.79
C GLY A 160 -19.08 -3.36 18.33
N THR A 161 -19.13 -3.08 17.03
CA THR A 161 -20.04 -2.16 16.33
C THR A 161 -20.31 -2.67 14.91
N VAL A 162 -21.44 -2.28 14.33
CA VAL A 162 -21.80 -2.59 12.94
C VAL A 162 -21.65 -1.32 12.12
N ALA A 163 -20.68 -1.28 11.21
CA ALA A 163 -20.50 -0.15 10.30
C ALA A 163 -21.63 -0.07 9.26
N GLY A 164 -21.92 1.13 8.73
CA GLY A 164 -23.06 1.34 7.82
C GLY A 164 -23.02 0.49 6.54
N HIS A 165 -21.84 0.27 5.95
CA HIS A 165 -21.70 -0.60 4.78
C HIS A 165 -21.94 -2.09 5.13
N HIS A 166 -21.45 -2.56 6.27
CA HIS A 166 -21.73 -3.90 6.77
C HIS A 166 -23.22 -4.09 7.09
N LEU A 167 -23.88 -3.05 7.63
CA LEU A 167 -25.32 -3.08 7.90
C LEU A 167 -26.11 -3.32 6.60
N ARG A 168 -25.78 -2.60 5.52
CA ARG A 168 -26.43 -2.79 4.20
C ARG A 168 -26.27 -4.23 3.70
N ARG A 169 -25.04 -4.76 3.75
CA ARG A 169 -24.77 -6.13 3.30
C ARG A 169 -25.48 -7.18 4.16
N LEU A 170 -25.48 -7.02 5.49
CA LEU A 170 -26.19 -7.93 6.39
C LEU A 170 -27.72 -7.91 6.15
N ARG A 171 -28.30 -6.78 5.75
CA ARG A 171 -29.72 -6.69 5.38
C ARG A 171 -30.01 -7.44 4.07
N GLN A 172 -29.14 -7.36 3.07
CA GLN A 172 -29.27 -8.13 1.84
C GLN A 172 -29.22 -9.66 2.08
N LEU A 173 -28.47 -10.10 3.09
CA LEU A 173 -28.28 -11.51 3.42
C LEU A 173 -29.29 -12.05 4.45
N GLU A 174 -30.18 -11.20 4.97
CA GLU A 174 -31.07 -11.53 6.10
C GLU A 174 -32.02 -12.69 5.81
N ASP A 175 -32.51 -12.81 4.58
CA ASP A 175 -33.41 -13.88 4.15
C ASP A 175 -32.72 -15.25 4.14
N HIS A 176 -31.39 -15.27 4.04
CA HIS A 176 -30.58 -16.48 4.09
C HIS A 176 -30.06 -16.82 5.49
N ALA A 177 -30.38 -16.00 6.50
CA ALA A 177 -29.91 -16.17 7.87
C ALA A 177 -30.63 -17.34 8.57
N THR A 178 -30.02 -18.53 8.50
CA THR A 178 -30.54 -19.76 9.11
C THR A 178 -29.71 -20.20 10.31
N LEU A 179 -30.34 -20.90 11.26
CA LEU A 179 -29.64 -21.48 12.42
C LEU A 179 -28.91 -22.79 12.08
N ASP A 180 -29.15 -23.33 10.89
CA ASP A 180 -28.55 -24.57 10.41
C ASP A 180 -27.18 -24.39 9.76
N GLY A 181 -26.74 -23.14 9.58
CA GLY A 181 -25.41 -22.83 9.07
C GLY A 181 -24.29 -23.38 9.96
N PRO A 182 -23.13 -23.79 9.40
CA PRO A 182 -22.00 -24.29 10.16
C PRO A 182 -21.52 -23.31 11.24
N LEU A 183 -21.53 -22.01 10.94
CA LEU A 183 -21.17 -20.96 11.88
C LEU A 183 -22.19 -20.79 13.00
N ALA A 184 -23.49 -20.85 12.69
CA ALA A 184 -24.55 -20.74 13.69
C ALA A 184 -24.50 -21.91 14.69
N ARG A 185 -24.31 -23.14 14.19
CA ARG A 185 -24.18 -24.36 15.00
C ARG A 185 -22.91 -24.40 15.83
N ALA A 186 -21.88 -23.65 15.44
CA ALA A 186 -20.65 -23.55 16.22
C ALA A 186 -20.82 -22.69 17.47
N LEU A 187 -21.86 -21.84 17.54
CA LEU A 187 -22.13 -20.99 18.69
C LEU A 187 -22.83 -21.77 19.82
N PRO A 188 -22.63 -21.39 21.10
CA PRO A 188 -23.35 -21.95 22.23
C PRO A 188 -24.88 -21.85 22.09
N ASP A 189 -25.60 -22.84 22.64
CA ASP A 189 -27.01 -23.22 22.37
C ASP A 189 -28.07 -22.12 22.17
N ARG A 190 -27.97 -21.01 22.91
CA ARG A 190 -28.94 -19.91 22.82
C ARG A 190 -28.40 -18.70 22.07
N ALA A 191 -27.09 -18.63 21.85
CA ALA A 191 -26.45 -17.42 21.38
C ALA A 191 -26.74 -17.12 19.90
N ALA A 192 -26.75 -18.13 19.03
CA ALA A 192 -27.17 -17.96 17.64
C ALA A 192 -28.61 -17.43 17.56
N ARG A 193 -29.54 -18.07 18.29
CA ARG A 193 -30.94 -17.65 18.36
C ARG A 193 -31.10 -16.21 18.85
N MET A 194 -30.38 -15.85 19.92
CA MET A 194 -30.40 -14.48 20.45
C MET A 194 -29.86 -13.47 19.46
N LEU A 195 -28.70 -13.73 18.84
CA LEU A 195 -28.11 -12.84 17.84
C LEU A 195 -29.08 -12.57 16.68
N LEU A 196 -29.69 -13.64 16.15
CA LEU A 196 -30.64 -13.52 15.04
C LEU A 196 -31.92 -12.78 15.46
N ALA A 197 -32.45 -13.05 16.66
CA ALA A 197 -33.62 -12.35 17.18
C ALA A 197 -33.36 -10.85 17.39
N TYR A 198 -32.21 -10.48 17.98
CA TYR A 198 -31.85 -9.07 18.17
C TYR A 198 -31.58 -8.34 16.85
N TRP A 199 -30.99 -9.04 15.87
CA TRP A 199 -30.81 -8.52 14.52
C TRP A 199 -32.16 -8.19 13.86
N ARG A 200 -33.07 -9.16 13.81
CA ARG A 200 -34.41 -9.00 13.22
C ARG A 200 -35.25 -7.94 13.92
N ALA A 201 -35.12 -7.83 15.24
CA ALA A 201 -35.78 -6.78 16.03
C ALA A 201 -35.20 -5.37 15.79
N GLY A 202 -34.17 -5.22 14.96
CA GLY A 202 -33.58 -3.91 14.66
C GLY A 202 -32.86 -3.29 15.85
N ARG A 203 -32.32 -4.09 16.78
CA ARG A 203 -31.66 -3.63 18.00
C ARG A 203 -30.16 -3.90 17.99
N PRO A 204 -29.38 -3.27 17.08
CA PRO A 204 -27.94 -3.53 16.97
C PRO A 204 -27.17 -3.13 18.23
N ALA A 205 -27.66 -2.15 19.01
CA ALA A 205 -27.09 -1.78 20.30
C ALA A 205 -27.13 -2.93 21.33
N ALA A 206 -28.15 -3.80 21.27
CA ALA A 206 -28.27 -4.96 22.15
C ALA A 206 -27.23 -6.05 21.84
N LEU A 207 -26.63 -6.06 20.65
CA LEU A 207 -25.59 -7.02 20.27
C LEU A 207 -24.33 -6.92 21.16
N ARG A 208 -24.07 -5.75 21.77
CA ARG A 208 -22.98 -5.58 22.75
C ARG A 208 -23.21 -6.38 24.03
N ALA A 209 -24.46 -6.51 24.48
CA ALA A 209 -24.80 -7.34 25.63
C ALA A 209 -24.60 -8.82 25.30
N VAL A 210 -24.98 -9.23 24.09
CA VAL A 210 -24.77 -10.60 23.58
C VAL A 210 -23.28 -10.93 23.47
N ARG A 211 -22.43 -9.98 23.06
CA ARG A 211 -20.97 -10.17 23.02
C ARG A 211 -20.40 -10.63 24.36
N ARG A 212 -20.76 -9.96 25.47
CA ARG A 212 -20.26 -10.34 26.80
C ARG A 212 -20.73 -11.74 27.20
N HIS A 213 -22.00 -12.03 26.96
CA HIS A 213 -22.58 -13.34 27.26
C HIS A 213 -21.94 -14.46 26.42
N LEU A 214 -21.70 -14.20 25.13
CA LEU A 214 -21.02 -15.11 24.22
C LEU A 214 -19.60 -15.43 24.70
N LEU A 215 -18.80 -14.40 24.99
CA LEU A 215 -17.44 -14.60 25.46
C LEU A 215 -17.43 -15.37 26.79
N THR A 216 -18.27 -15.02 27.77
CA THR A 216 -18.31 -15.75 29.05
C THR A 216 -18.77 -17.19 28.89
N ALA A 217 -19.79 -17.45 28.07
CA ALA A 217 -20.24 -18.82 27.76
C ALA A 217 -19.12 -19.62 27.07
N TRP A 218 -18.39 -19.02 26.12
CA TRP A 218 -17.29 -19.67 25.42
C TRP A 218 -16.11 -20.00 26.34
N TRP A 219 -15.76 -19.06 27.23
CA TRP A 219 -14.72 -19.24 28.23
C TRP A 219 -15.07 -20.34 29.23
N ARG A 220 -16.33 -20.43 29.67
CA ARG A 220 -16.80 -21.50 30.55
C ARG A 220 -16.80 -22.87 29.86
N ALA A 221 -17.22 -22.91 28.60
CA ALA A 221 -17.26 -24.16 27.83
C ALA A 221 -15.86 -24.66 27.44
N ARG A 222 -14.88 -23.76 27.23
CA ARG A 222 -13.54 -24.10 26.70
C ARG A 222 -12.40 -23.27 27.34
N PRO A 223 -12.20 -23.35 28.67
CA PRO A 223 -11.29 -22.45 29.40
C PRO A 223 -9.82 -22.63 29.01
N ALA A 224 -9.35 -23.88 28.88
CA ALA A 224 -7.94 -24.17 28.59
C ALA A 224 -7.51 -23.70 27.19
N SER A 225 -8.36 -23.86 26.17
CA SER A 225 -8.05 -23.41 24.81
C SER A 225 -8.14 -21.90 24.63
N ALA A 226 -9.08 -21.24 25.33
CA ALA A 226 -9.21 -19.78 25.31
C ALA A 226 -8.02 -19.13 26.04
N ALA A 227 -7.67 -19.61 27.24
CA ALA A 227 -6.53 -19.12 28.01
C ALA A 227 -5.20 -19.28 27.27
N ARG A 228 -4.92 -20.46 26.68
CA ARG A 228 -3.70 -20.70 25.90
C ARG A 228 -3.54 -19.73 24.72
N ARG A 229 -4.62 -19.41 24.00
CA ARG A 229 -4.57 -18.45 22.88
C ARG A 229 -4.48 -17.01 23.34
N VAL A 230 -5.14 -16.63 24.44
CA VAL A 230 -5.00 -15.27 24.98
C VAL A 230 -3.57 -15.04 25.44
N VAL A 231 -3.00 -15.97 26.22
CA VAL A 231 -1.60 -15.90 26.67
C VAL A 231 -0.65 -15.98 25.47
N GLY A 232 -0.83 -16.95 24.57
CA GLY A 232 0.03 -17.13 23.40
C GLY A 232 -0.02 -15.94 22.44
N SER A 233 -1.21 -15.41 22.11
CA SER A 233 -1.34 -14.24 21.25
C SER A 233 -0.85 -12.97 21.94
N ALA A 234 -1.05 -12.80 23.25
CA ALA A 234 -0.51 -11.66 23.99
C ALA A 234 1.02 -11.71 24.07
N ALA A 235 1.61 -12.88 24.34
CA ALA A 235 3.06 -13.08 24.33
C ALA A 235 3.67 -12.85 22.94
N LEU A 236 3.07 -13.42 21.90
CA LEU A 236 3.50 -13.19 20.52
C LEU A 236 3.37 -11.72 20.11
N ARG A 237 2.31 -11.01 20.52
CA ARG A 237 2.14 -9.56 20.28
C ARG A 237 3.09 -8.68 21.11
N ALA A 238 3.49 -9.13 22.30
CA ALA A 238 4.48 -8.43 23.11
C ALA A 238 5.88 -8.55 22.51
N ILE A 239 6.21 -9.74 21.98
CA ILE A 239 7.45 -10.03 21.26
C ILE A 239 7.40 -9.45 19.83
N GLU A 240 6.21 -9.21 19.27
CA GLU A 240 5.99 -8.61 17.95
C GLU A 240 6.55 -7.18 17.87
N ARG A 241 6.29 -6.31 18.85
CA ARG A 241 6.71 -4.90 18.78
C ARG A 241 8.22 -4.72 18.52
N PRO A 242 9.13 -5.39 19.24
CA PRO A 242 10.57 -5.28 18.97
C PRO A 242 10.99 -5.99 17.67
N LEU A 243 10.47 -7.18 17.38
CA LEU A 243 10.82 -7.91 16.14
C LEU A 243 10.30 -7.22 14.88
N GLN A 244 9.11 -6.63 14.94
CA GLN A 244 8.49 -5.87 13.86
C GLN A 244 9.21 -4.54 13.67
N ALA A 245 9.64 -3.86 14.73
CA ALA A 245 10.51 -2.69 14.61
C ALA A 245 11.86 -3.04 13.96
N TRP A 246 12.37 -4.24 14.18
CA TRP A 246 13.65 -4.69 13.60
C TRP A 246 13.51 -5.19 12.15
N SER A 247 12.42 -5.91 11.84
CA SER A 247 12.10 -6.45 10.52
C SER A 247 11.55 -5.40 9.55
N ARG A 248 10.92 -4.33 10.04
CA ARG A 248 10.36 -3.23 9.23
C ARG A 248 11.30 -2.04 9.17
N ARG A 249 12.58 -2.19 8.84
CA ARG A 249 13.40 -1.02 8.55
C ARG A 249 12.88 -0.39 7.24
N GLY A 250 12.36 0.83 7.30
CA GLY A 250 11.80 1.54 6.15
C GLY A 250 12.80 1.77 5.01
N VAL A 251 12.28 1.99 3.81
CA VAL A 251 13.06 2.31 2.60
C VAL A 251 13.40 3.80 2.59
N SER A 252 14.61 4.13 2.16
CA SER A 252 15.06 5.48 1.88
C SER A 252 15.15 5.71 0.38
N VAL A 253 14.53 6.78 -0.08
CA VAL A 253 14.52 7.17 -1.48
C VAL A 253 15.03 8.60 -1.57
N ALA A 254 15.96 8.87 -2.49
CA ALA A 254 16.38 10.23 -2.79
C ALA A 254 15.82 10.69 -4.13
N LEU A 255 15.20 11.87 -4.14
CA LEU A 255 14.75 12.54 -5.35
C LEU A 255 15.80 13.57 -5.75
N ILE A 256 16.38 13.40 -6.94
CA ILE A 256 17.37 14.31 -7.51
C ILE A 256 16.92 14.79 -8.88
N GLY A 257 17.41 15.95 -9.27
CA GLY A 257 17.17 16.53 -10.58
C GLY A 257 17.25 18.06 -10.56
N PRO A 258 17.27 18.68 -11.74
CA PRO A 258 17.32 20.14 -11.90
C PRO A 258 16.12 20.83 -11.23
N ASP A 259 16.23 22.13 -11.03
CA ASP A 259 15.11 22.91 -10.49
C ASP A 259 13.98 23.05 -11.52
N GLY A 260 12.73 23.02 -11.04
CA GLY A 260 11.56 22.89 -11.91
C GLY A 260 11.24 21.48 -12.42
N SER A 261 12.03 20.45 -12.08
CA SER A 261 11.77 19.07 -12.54
C SER A 261 10.58 18.37 -11.89
N GLY A 262 9.97 18.96 -10.85
CA GLY A 262 8.80 18.40 -10.15
C GLY A 262 9.11 17.54 -8.92
N LYS A 263 10.32 17.62 -8.35
CA LYS A 263 10.77 16.85 -7.17
C LYS A 263 9.79 16.98 -5.99
N SER A 264 9.36 18.20 -5.67
CA SER A 264 8.44 18.48 -4.57
C SER A 264 7.07 17.83 -4.78
N THR A 265 6.52 17.95 -5.99
CA THR A 265 5.23 17.38 -6.38
C THR A 265 5.27 15.85 -6.29
N LEU A 266 6.35 15.23 -6.77
CA LEU A 266 6.51 13.78 -6.67
C LEU A 266 6.66 13.34 -5.21
N ALA A 267 7.42 14.07 -4.39
CA ALA A 267 7.58 13.77 -2.97
C ALA A 267 6.23 13.81 -2.23
N GLU A 268 5.39 14.80 -2.53
CA GLU A 268 4.05 14.95 -1.96
C GLU A 268 3.10 13.85 -2.43
N GLY A 269 3.12 13.50 -3.72
CA GLY A 269 2.33 12.39 -4.25
C GLY A 269 2.72 11.04 -3.63
N ILE A 270 4.02 10.81 -3.40
CA ILE A 270 4.50 9.62 -2.67
C ILE A 270 4.01 9.68 -1.22
N GLU A 271 4.10 10.82 -0.55
CA GLU A 271 3.68 10.97 0.85
C GLU A 271 2.17 10.74 1.06
N SER A 272 1.33 11.13 0.09
CA SER A 272 -0.11 10.95 0.16
C SER A 272 -0.62 9.57 -0.26
N THR A 273 0.14 8.85 -1.11
CA THR A 273 -0.35 7.63 -1.77
C THR A 273 0.39 6.37 -1.33
N PHE A 274 1.62 6.46 -0.81
CA PHE A 274 2.38 5.28 -0.42
C PHE A 274 1.76 4.61 0.81
N TYR A 275 1.75 3.26 0.82
CA TYR A 275 1.07 2.48 1.86
C TYR A 275 1.63 2.71 3.27
N PHE A 276 2.96 2.72 3.39
CA PHE A 276 3.62 2.95 4.66
C PHE A 276 3.75 4.44 4.95
N PRO A 277 3.73 4.87 6.23
CA PRO A 277 3.94 6.27 6.57
C PRO A 277 5.25 6.79 5.97
N VAL A 278 5.16 7.89 5.23
CA VAL A 278 6.29 8.54 4.59
C VAL A 278 6.76 9.71 5.46
N ARG A 279 8.08 9.93 5.50
CA ARG A 279 8.66 11.16 6.05
C ARG A 279 9.53 11.82 5.00
N ARG A 280 9.13 13.01 4.56
CA ARG A 280 9.97 13.88 3.74
C ARG A 280 11.06 14.56 4.58
N VAL A 281 12.28 14.58 4.06
CA VAL A 281 13.45 15.25 4.67
C VAL A 281 14.18 16.05 3.61
N TYR A 282 14.22 17.37 3.75
CA TYR A 282 14.96 18.24 2.82
C TYR A 282 16.47 18.17 3.07
N MET A 283 17.23 17.77 2.06
CA MET A 283 18.68 17.59 2.10
C MET A 283 19.46 18.55 1.19
N GLY A 284 18.81 19.61 0.70
CA GLY A 284 19.50 20.62 -0.10
C GLY A 284 20.67 21.26 0.65
N LEU A 285 21.84 21.24 0.01
CA LEU A 285 23.10 21.80 0.52
C LEU A 285 23.10 23.33 0.45
N TRP A 286 22.36 23.88 -0.49
CA TRP A 286 22.26 25.30 -0.81
C TRP A 286 20.83 25.72 -0.51
N GLN A 287 20.63 26.45 0.59
CA GLN A 287 19.32 27.03 0.93
C GLN A 287 19.21 28.37 0.21
N SER A 288 18.22 28.52 -0.66
CA SER A 288 17.98 29.71 -1.48
C SER A 288 17.35 30.88 -0.72
N ASN A 289 16.74 30.67 0.45
CA ASN A 289 15.84 31.67 1.04
C ASN A 289 16.49 32.76 1.91
N GLU A 290 17.79 32.69 2.22
CA GLU A 290 18.44 33.74 3.02
C GLU A 290 19.85 34.00 2.50
N ALA A 291 20.01 35.11 1.77
CA ALA A 291 21.33 35.67 1.50
C ALA A 291 21.98 36.01 2.86
N PRO A 292 23.17 35.48 3.16
CA PRO A 292 23.83 35.76 4.44
C PRO A 292 24.05 37.27 4.59
N ARG A 293 23.80 37.80 5.78
CA ARG A 293 23.89 39.25 6.05
C ARG A 293 25.34 39.74 6.18
N GLY A 294 26.32 38.83 6.19
CA GLY A 294 27.76 39.14 6.19
C GLY A 294 28.70 37.92 6.03
N THR A 295 30.00 38.19 5.85
CA THR A 295 31.05 37.18 5.57
C THR A 295 31.24 36.15 6.70
N THR A 296 31.14 36.59 7.95
CA THR A 296 31.27 35.71 9.14
C THR A 296 30.13 34.70 9.21
N GLU A 297 28.91 35.15 8.93
CA GLU A 297 27.73 34.26 8.89
C GLU A 297 27.86 33.24 7.76
N GLN A 298 28.38 33.66 6.60
CA GLN A 298 28.66 32.76 5.48
C GLN A 298 29.71 31.70 5.86
N ALA A 299 30.80 32.09 6.52
CA ALA A 299 31.84 31.18 6.98
C ALA A 299 31.31 30.16 8.00
N VAL A 300 30.53 30.62 8.98
CA VAL A 300 29.87 29.76 9.99
C VAL A 300 28.90 28.79 9.31
N ARG A 301 28.08 29.24 8.35
CA ARG A 301 27.17 28.36 7.60
C ARG A 301 27.93 27.31 6.80
N ILE A 302 29.06 27.65 6.18
CA ILE A 302 29.91 26.68 5.46
C ILE A 302 30.48 25.64 6.44
N LEU A 303 30.98 26.07 7.60
CA LEU A 303 31.56 25.18 8.61
C LEU A 303 30.53 24.24 9.25
N LEU A 304 29.33 24.73 9.54
CA LEU A 304 28.24 23.96 10.17
C LEU A 304 27.40 23.14 9.19
N ARG A 305 27.58 23.31 7.87
CA ARG A 305 26.80 22.59 6.85
C ARG A 305 26.95 21.07 6.96
N PRO A 306 28.16 20.47 7.07
CA PRO A 306 28.29 19.03 7.26
C PRO A 306 27.51 18.51 8.47
N PHE A 307 27.61 19.22 9.61
CA PHE A 307 26.88 18.87 10.82
C PHE A 307 25.36 18.94 10.63
N THR A 308 24.86 19.97 9.93
CA THR A 308 23.43 20.14 9.65
C THR A 308 22.89 19.01 8.78
N VAL A 309 23.63 18.62 7.74
CA VAL A 309 23.29 17.50 6.86
C VAL A 309 23.30 16.17 7.63
N TRP A 310 24.34 15.93 8.44
CA TRP A 310 24.42 14.75 9.31
C TRP A 310 23.26 14.65 10.28
N ARG A 311 22.88 15.75 10.95
CA ARG A 311 21.75 15.78 11.87
C ARG A 311 20.44 15.41 11.17
N ARG A 312 20.21 15.92 9.96
CA ARG A 312 19.03 15.55 9.14
C ARG A 312 19.07 14.08 8.74
N TYR A 313 20.25 13.54 8.45
CA TYR A 313 20.43 12.14 8.08
C TYR A 313 20.17 11.20 9.27
N LEU A 314 20.66 11.54 10.46
CA LEU A 314 20.36 10.80 11.69
C LEU A 314 18.87 10.82 12.03
N ALA A 315 18.20 11.95 11.87
CA ALA A 315 16.75 12.03 12.01
C ALA A 315 16.03 11.11 11.02
N ALA A 316 16.48 11.04 9.77
CA ALA A 316 15.98 10.11 8.77
C ALA A 316 16.21 8.64 9.17
N LEU A 317 17.39 8.28 9.66
CA LEU A 317 17.67 6.92 10.14
C LEU A 317 16.73 6.51 11.27
N ARG A 318 16.42 7.42 12.19
CA ARG A 318 15.42 7.17 13.23
C ARG A 318 14.04 6.87 12.63
N HIS A 319 13.61 7.64 11.62
CA HIS A 319 12.33 7.39 10.95
C HIS A 319 12.33 6.05 10.19
N ARG A 320 13.43 5.69 9.53
CA ARG A 320 13.59 4.36 8.90
C ARG A 320 13.53 3.24 9.93
N ALA A 321 14.17 3.40 11.10
CA ALA A 321 14.13 2.41 12.17
C ALA A 321 12.72 2.23 12.77
N LEU A 322 11.87 3.26 12.67
CA LEU A 322 10.45 3.19 13.04
C LEU A 322 9.55 2.60 11.93
N GLY A 323 10.13 2.12 10.83
CA GLY A 323 9.42 1.55 9.68
C GLY A 323 8.71 2.54 8.78
N ARG A 324 9.10 3.83 8.87
CA ARG A 324 8.64 4.84 7.92
C ARG A 324 9.53 4.84 6.69
N MET A 325 8.92 5.01 5.53
CA MET A 325 9.66 5.35 4.33
C MET A 325 10.22 6.76 4.49
N VAL A 326 11.47 6.98 4.09
CA VAL A 326 12.05 8.33 4.06
C VAL A 326 12.26 8.76 2.62
N VAL A 327 11.71 9.92 2.28
CA VAL A 327 11.95 10.58 1.00
C VAL A 327 12.86 11.77 1.23
N PHE A 328 14.07 11.71 0.67
CA PHE A 328 14.98 12.84 0.64
C PHE A 328 14.66 13.73 -0.55
N ASP A 329 14.32 14.99 -0.27
CA ASP A 329 14.22 16.02 -1.29
C ASP A 329 15.59 16.67 -1.45
N ARG A 330 16.19 16.45 -2.63
CA ARG A 330 17.64 16.57 -2.89
C ARG A 330 18.46 15.60 -2.04
N TYR A 331 19.75 15.50 -2.31
CA TYR A 331 20.67 14.69 -1.52
C TYR A 331 22.10 15.22 -1.57
N VAL A 332 23.01 14.62 -0.80
CA VAL A 332 24.44 15.00 -0.82
C VAL A 332 25.09 14.87 -2.20
N TYR A 333 24.44 14.14 -3.12
CA TYR A 333 24.86 14.02 -4.51
C TYR A 333 24.84 15.33 -5.29
N ASP A 334 24.11 16.35 -4.84
CA ASP A 334 24.21 17.70 -5.42
C ASP A 334 25.65 18.27 -5.29
N ALA A 335 26.46 17.80 -4.34
CA ALA A 335 27.87 18.17 -4.24
C ALA A 335 28.77 17.53 -5.32
N LEU A 336 28.26 16.55 -6.08
CA LEU A 336 28.98 15.97 -7.22
C LEU A 336 28.88 16.85 -8.48
N LEU A 337 27.97 17.83 -8.47
CA LEU A 337 27.84 18.81 -9.53
C LEU A 337 29.00 19.82 -9.47
N PRO A 338 29.42 20.36 -10.62
CA PRO A 338 30.53 21.31 -10.67
C PRO A 338 30.22 22.56 -9.83
N PRO A 339 31.11 22.97 -8.91
CA PRO A 339 30.89 24.16 -8.09
C PRO A 339 30.85 25.42 -8.98
N ARG A 340 29.84 26.26 -8.76
CA ARG A 340 29.67 27.54 -9.45
C ARG A 340 30.49 28.66 -8.78
N GLY A 341 30.83 29.69 -9.57
CA GLY A 341 31.50 30.91 -9.10
C GLY A 341 33.03 30.81 -8.91
N PRO A 342 33.67 31.83 -8.32
CA PRO A 342 35.14 31.91 -8.22
C PRO A 342 35.71 30.85 -7.27
N LEU A 343 37.04 30.64 -7.35
CA LEU A 343 37.81 29.76 -6.46
C LEU A 343 37.35 28.28 -6.47
N VAL A 344 37.00 27.78 -7.67
CA VAL A 344 36.55 26.40 -7.91
C VAL A 344 37.52 25.36 -7.32
N TRP A 345 38.83 25.60 -7.42
CA TRP A 345 39.86 24.65 -6.94
C TRP A 345 39.82 24.45 -5.41
N LEU A 346 39.54 25.50 -4.63
CA LEU A 346 39.36 25.42 -3.17
C LEU A 346 38.03 24.76 -2.79
N LYS A 347 36.99 24.91 -3.61
CA LYS A 347 35.66 24.32 -3.36
C LYS A 347 35.64 22.82 -3.60
N ARG A 348 36.43 22.32 -4.57
CA ARG A 348 36.49 20.89 -4.94
C ARG A 348 36.70 19.94 -3.76
N PRO A 349 37.72 20.09 -2.88
CA PRO A 349 37.91 19.17 -1.76
C PRO A 349 36.72 19.20 -0.78
N TYR A 350 36.14 20.38 -0.52
CA TYR A 350 34.98 20.52 0.34
C TYR A 350 33.73 19.84 -0.25
N PHE A 351 33.48 20.00 -1.55
CA PHE A 351 32.38 19.33 -2.26
C PHE A 351 32.58 17.80 -2.28
N GLN A 352 33.82 17.34 -2.46
CA GLN A 352 34.14 15.92 -2.39
C GLN A 352 33.83 15.34 -1.01
N LEU A 353 34.19 16.04 0.07
CA LEU A 353 33.83 15.66 1.44
C LEU A 353 32.31 15.59 1.62
N LEU A 354 31.58 16.64 1.20
CA LEU A 354 30.13 16.68 1.32
C LEU A 354 29.45 15.52 0.56
N SER A 355 29.93 15.18 -0.64
CA SER A 355 29.34 14.12 -1.47
C SER A 355 29.40 12.72 -0.85
N ARG A 356 30.32 12.51 0.09
CA ARG A 356 30.55 11.22 0.78
C ARG A 356 30.06 11.21 2.22
N LEU A 357 29.45 12.32 2.65
CA LEU A 357 29.14 12.56 4.04
C LEU A 357 28.03 11.64 4.57
N CYS A 358 27.09 11.26 3.70
CA CYS A 358 25.97 10.39 4.04
C CYS A 358 26.04 9.08 3.24
N PRO A 359 25.73 7.92 3.86
CA PRO A 359 25.58 6.64 3.17
C PRO A 359 24.55 6.70 2.04
N ALA A 360 24.68 5.84 1.03
CA ALA A 360 23.73 5.80 -0.08
C ALA A 360 22.31 5.44 0.39
N PRO A 361 21.27 6.10 -0.17
CA PRO A 361 19.88 5.67 0.02
C PRO A 361 19.64 4.35 -0.72
N ASP A 362 18.50 3.70 -0.44
CA ASP A 362 18.18 2.42 -1.07
C ASP A 362 17.81 2.61 -2.56
N VAL A 363 17.19 3.74 -2.91
CA VAL A 363 16.82 4.10 -4.29
C VAL A 363 17.14 5.57 -4.54
N VAL A 364 17.65 5.89 -5.73
CA VAL A 364 17.84 7.28 -6.18
C VAL A 364 17.04 7.48 -7.46
N LEU A 365 16.02 8.35 -7.41
CA LEU A 365 15.20 8.69 -8.57
C LEU A 365 15.67 10.02 -9.16
N LEU A 366 16.18 9.98 -10.38
CA LEU A 366 16.51 11.17 -11.17
C LEU A 366 15.32 11.55 -12.05
N LEU A 367 14.69 12.69 -11.74
CA LEU A 367 13.63 13.26 -12.56
C LEU A 367 14.26 13.92 -13.79
N ASP A 368 14.03 13.31 -14.96
CA ASP A 368 14.53 13.77 -16.24
C ASP A 368 13.42 14.50 -17.00
N VAL A 369 13.61 15.81 -17.20
CA VAL A 369 12.66 16.71 -17.89
C VAL A 369 13.45 17.60 -18.85
N PRO A 370 12.97 17.86 -20.07
CA PRO A 370 13.60 18.83 -20.98
C PRO A 370 13.69 20.24 -20.39
N GLY A 371 14.78 20.96 -20.66
CA GLY A 371 14.99 22.33 -20.18
C GLY A 371 13.85 23.29 -20.57
N SER A 372 13.32 23.15 -21.78
CA SER A 372 12.17 23.93 -22.27
C SER A 372 10.88 23.68 -21.49
N VAL A 373 10.68 22.47 -20.95
CA VAL A 373 9.52 22.12 -20.12
C VAL A 373 9.72 22.66 -18.70
N MET A 374 10.93 22.54 -18.14
CA MET A 374 11.25 23.11 -16.82
C MET A 374 11.10 24.63 -16.80
N TYR A 375 11.55 25.31 -17.86
CA TYR A 375 11.34 26.75 -18.03
C TYR A 375 9.86 27.12 -18.03
N ARG A 376 9.01 26.39 -18.77
CA ARG A 376 7.56 26.62 -18.78
C ARG A 376 6.90 26.41 -17.40
N ARG A 377 7.45 25.53 -16.55
CA ARG A 377 6.90 25.22 -15.22
C ARG A 377 7.31 26.23 -14.14
N SER A 378 8.58 26.68 -14.15
CA SER A 378 9.15 27.49 -13.07
C SER A 378 9.50 28.91 -13.51
N GLY A 379 9.97 29.09 -14.75
CA GLY A 379 10.39 30.39 -15.29
C GLY A 379 11.69 30.97 -14.69
N GLU A 380 12.36 30.27 -13.77
CA GLU A 380 13.49 30.82 -13.02
C GLU A 380 14.80 30.97 -13.82
N TYR A 381 15.07 30.07 -14.76
CA TYR A 381 16.34 30.03 -15.51
C TYR A 381 16.11 29.80 -17.01
N ASP A 382 17.01 30.32 -17.83
CA ASP A 382 16.97 30.14 -19.29
C ASP A 382 16.97 28.66 -19.72
N PRO A 383 16.23 28.26 -20.78
CA PRO A 383 16.17 26.88 -21.25
C PRO A 383 17.54 26.25 -21.55
N GLU A 384 18.52 27.01 -22.07
CA GLU A 384 19.85 26.47 -22.37
C GLU A 384 20.61 26.13 -21.08
N HIS A 385 20.47 26.98 -20.07
CA HIS A 385 21.05 26.75 -18.74
C HIS A 385 20.46 25.49 -18.09
N LEU A 386 19.15 25.33 -18.17
CA LEU A 386 18.43 24.19 -17.64
C LEU A 386 18.78 22.88 -18.36
N GLU A 387 19.01 22.91 -19.67
CA GLU A 387 19.47 21.73 -20.42
C GLU A 387 20.92 21.37 -20.07
N ALA A 388 21.79 22.36 -19.88
CA ALA A 388 23.15 22.13 -19.39
C ALA A 388 23.15 21.51 -17.97
N GLU A 389 22.27 21.97 -17.09
CA GLU A 389 22.09 21.40 -15.75
C GLU A 389 21.54 19.96 -15.81
N ARG A 390 20.54 19.71 -16.65
CA ARG A 390 20.00 18.37 -16.93
C ARG A 390 21.10 17.39 -17.36
N GLU A 391 21.98 17.80 -18.26
CA GLU A 391 23.09 16.97 -18.72
C GLU A 391 24.11 16.67 -17.60
N GLN A 392 24.35 17.63 -16.70
CA GLN A 392 25.19 17.38 -15.51
C GLN A 392 24.58 16.31 -14.60
N TYR A 393 23.27 16.37 -14.33
CA TYR A 393 22.58 15.35 -13.55
C TYR A 393 22.58 13.98 -14.24
N ARG A 394 22.41 13.92 -15.57
CA ARG A 394 22.51 12.67 -16.34
C ARG A 394 23.87 11.99 -16.20
N ARG A 395 24.95 12.78 -16.16
CA ARG A 395 26.31 12.24 -15.96
C ARG A 395 26.49 11.60 -14.57
N LEU A 396 25.70 11.98 -13.57
CA LEU A 396 25.75 11.37 -12.23
C LEU A 396 25.35 9.90 -12.24
N ARG A 397 24.61 9.43 -13.25
CA ARG A 397 24.26 8.00 -13.42
C ARG A 397 25.49 7.09 -13.44
N ARG A 398 26.64 7.59 -13.90
CA ARG A 398 27.90 6.81 -13.94
C ARG A 398 28.57 6.69 -12.56
N ARG A 399 28.18 7.52 -11.59
CA ARG A 399 28.85 7.66 -10.29
C ARG A 399 27.99 7.21 -9.11
N ILE A 400 26.68 7.19 -9.27
CA ILE A 400 25.73 6.88 -8.20
C ILE A 400 25.15 5.48 -8.42
N PRO A 401 25.36 4.54 -7.49
CA PRO A 401 24.73 3.23 -7.56
C PRO A 401 23.21 3.37 -7.35
N HIS A 402 22.42 2.49 -7.98
CA HIS A 402 20.95 2.47 -7.86
C HIS A 402 20.26 3.79 -8.28
N LEU A 403 20.89 4.55 -9.18
CA LEU A 403 20.27 5.71 -9.81
C LEU A 403 19.38 5.28 -10.97
N GLU A 404 18.09 5.51 -10.80
CA GLU A 404 17.07 5.25 -11.79
C GLU A 404 16.55 6.55 -12.41
N ARG A 405 16.54 6.59 -13.74
CA ARG A 405 15.98 7.71 -14.50
C ARG A 405 14.47 7.54 -14.60
N VAL A 406 13.75 8.55 -14.13
CA VAL A 406 12.29 8.67 -14.26
C VAL A 406 12.00 9.75 -15.28
N ASP A 407 11.27 9.41 -16.32
CA ASP A 407 10.79 10.38 -17.31
C ASP A 407 9.65 11.20 -16.70
N ALA A 408 9.95 12.46 -16.39
CA ALA A 408 9.07 13.41 -15.73
C ALA A 408 8.48 14.47 -16.70
N ASP A 409 8.63 14.24 -18.02
CA ASP A 409 7.89 14.96 -19.07
C ASP A 409 6.44 14.45 -19.22
N ARG A 410 6.20 13.22 -18.73
CA ARG A 410 4.86 12.62 -18.68
C ARG A 410 3.94 13.33 -17.66
N ALA A 411 2.64 13.02 -17.75
CA ALA A 411 1.65 13.46 -16.77
C ALA A 411 2.05 13.07 -15.33
N PRO A 412 1.86 13.95 -14.33
CA PRO A 412 2.30 13.72 -12.95
C PRO A 412 1.85 12.38 -12.35
N GLU A 413 0.65 11.91 -12.70
CA GLU A 413 0.07 10.65 -12.22
C GLU A 413 0.87 9.44 -12.73
N LEU A 414 1.31 9.47 -14.00
CA LEU A 414 2.14 8.42 -14.59
C LEU A 414 3.56 8.42 -14.02
N VAL A 415 4.09 9.61 -13.72
CA VAL A 415 5.40 9.77 -13.05
C VAL A 415 5.34 9.20 -11.64
N LEU A 416 4.26 9.49 -10.91
CA LEU A 416 4.02 8.95 -9.57
C LEU A 416 3.89 7.42 -9.61
N ALA A 417 3.10 6.87 -10.54
CA ALA A 417 2.94 5.42 -10.68
C ALA A 417 4.27 4.70 -10.98
N ASP A 418 5.07 5.24 -11.90
CA ASP A 418 6.40 4.70 -12.22
C ASP A 418 7.33 4.76 -11.00
N ALA A 419 7.34 5.87 -10.26
CA ALA A 419 8.12 6.01 -9.05
C ALA A 419 7.70 5.00 -7.97
N LEU A 420 6.40 4.87 -7.69
CA LEU A 420 5.87 3.92 -6.71
C LEU A 420 6.23 2.47 -7.07
N GLY A 421 6.10 2.08 -8.34
CA GLY A 421 6.49 0.76 -8.83
C GLY A 421 7.96 0.43 -8.63
N ARG A 422 8.86 1.39 -8.90
CA ARG A 422 10.32 1.22 -8.70
C ARG A 422 10.69 1.09 -7.23
N ILE A 423 10.07 1.93 -6.39
CA ILE A 423 10.27 1.92 -4.93
C ILE A 423 9.76 0.60 -4.35
N TRP A 424 8.58 0.14 -4.78
CA TRP A 424 8.01 -1.12 -4.35
C TRP A 424 8.88 -2.31 -4.74
N ARG A 425 9.39 -2.35 -5.98
CA ARG A 425 10.33 -3.39 -6.42
C ARG A 425 11.57 -3.48 -5.52
N HIS A 426 12.17 -2.34 -5.18
CA HIS A 426 13.33 -2.32 -4.28
C HIS A 426 12.98 -2.78 -2.86
N TYR A 427 11.77 -2.45 -2.38
CA TYR A 427 11.27 -2.98 -1.12
C TYR A 427 11.20 -4.52 -1.15
N LEU A 428 10.62 -5.08 -2.22
CA LEU A 428 10.49 -6.53 -2.42
C LEU A 428 11.85 -7.24 -2.45
N GLU A 429 12.78 -6.75 -3.28
CA GLU A 429 14.13 -7.31 -3.39
C GLU A 429 14.87 -7.31 -2.05
N ARG A 430 14.64 -6.29 -1.24
CA ARG A 430 15.25 -6.18 0.09
C ARG A 430 14.61 -7.09 1.12
N THR A 431 13.30 -7.32 1.05
CA THR A 431 12.62 -8.28 1.94
C THR A 431 12.91 -9.73 1.59
N ALA A 432 13.33 -10.02 0.36
CA ALA A 432 13.72 -11.35 -0.09
C ALA A 432 15.15 -11.75 0.30
N ARG A 433 16.00 -10.78 0.69
CA ARG A 433 17.36 -10.99 1.19
C ARG A 433 17.36 -11.11 2.71
#